data_AF-A0A519WT09-F1
#
_entry.id   AF-A0A519WT09-F1
#
_cell.length_a   1.000
_cell.length_b   1.000
_cell.length_c   1.000
_cell.angle_alpha   90.00
_cell.angle_beta   90.00
_cell.angle_gamma   90.00
#
_symmetry.space_group_name_H-M   'P 1'
#
loop_
_entity.id
_entity.type
_entity.pdbx_description
1 polymer ?
#
loop_
_entity_poly.entity_id
_entity_poly.type
_entity_poly.pdbx_seq_one_letter_code
_entity_poly.pdbx_strand_id
1 'polypeptide(L)'
;QNIFHQMEQRTLRAAYKFYCDKDIINAHSAEADIKATYKVLLAQIERYQDTEFEDKQGNISKPVQNNVEALHTFTNMNKPVDFAGRMVFNEEDQECFNFGKHKGKTVEQVFDIEPSYYAWMKQGDFPLYTKKKLTEVWERWNKKKEALKQEKREQEKEQGNQVPKPVHQPPTPQVNPSKPVQTQPRPQFAGKKESKPVDVTTDMLEQLKMKFGK
;
A
#
# COMPACT_ATOMS: atom_id res chain seq x y z
N GLN A 1 -5.08 -32.10 9.51
CA GLN A 1 -5.91 -31.13 10.27
C GLN A 1 -7.40 -31.47 10.30
N ASN A 2 -7.96 -32.29 9.41
CA ASN A 2 -9.40 -32.56 9.35
C ASN A 2 -10.01 -33.10 10.66
N ILE A 3 -9.37 -34.09 11.29
CA ILE A 3 -9.86 -34.68 12.55
C ILE A 3 -9.93 -33.63 13.66
N PHE A 4 -8.86 -32.84 13.85
CA PHE A 4 -8.82 -31.79 14.87
C PHE A 4 -9.95 -30.76 14.69
N HIS A 5 -10.18 -30.27 13.46
CA HIS A 5 -11.25 -29.30 13.22
C HIS A 5 -12.66 -29.86 13.43
N GLN A 6 -12.88 -31.16 13.23
CA GLN A 6 -14.18 -31.80 13.49
C GLN A 6 -14.42 -32.05 14.97
N MET A 7 -13.37 -32.45 15.70
CA MET A 7 -13.44 -32.74 17.13
C MET A 7 -13.44 -31.46 17.99
N GLU A 8 -12.75 -30.41 17.55
CA GLU A 8 -12.61 -29.13 18.27
C GLU A 8 -13.32 -28.00 17.49
N GLN A 9 -14.66 -28.04 17.51
CA GLN A 9 -15.47 -27.06 16.77
C GLN A 9 -15.32 -25.64 17.33
N ARG A 10 -15.17 -24.67 16.42
CA ARG A 10 -15.09 -23.24 16.75
C ARG A 10 -16.48 -22.59 16.79
N THR A 11 -17.35 -23.09 17.67
CA THR A 11 -18.71 -22.55 17.87
C THR A 11 -18.92 -22.12 19.32
N LEU A 12 -19.82 -21.16 19.55
CA LEU A 12 -20.16 -20.71 20.91
C LEU A 12 -20.67 -21.87 21.78
N ARG A 13 -21.45 -22.78 21.22
CA ARG A 13 -21.94 -23.98 21.91
C ARG A 13 -20.80 -24.88 22.36
N ALA A 14 -19.85 -25.19 21.47
CA ALA A 14 -18.69 -26.01 21.80
C ALA A 14 -17.81 -25.33 22.87
N ALA A 15 -17.58 -24.02 22.74
CA ALA A 15 -16.82 -23.25 23.73
C ALA A 15 -17.52 -23.23 25.10
N TYR A 16 -18.83 -23.00 25.15
CA TYR A 16 -19.59 -23.00 26.41
C TYR A 16 -19.57 -24.37 27.08
N LYS A 17 -19.67 -25.45 26.31
CA LYS A 17 -19.52 -26.81 26.84
C LYS A 17 -18.10 -27.07 27.35
N PHE A 18 -17.07 -26.67 26.60
CA PHE A 18 -15.67 -26.91 26.96
C PHE A 18 -15.20 -26.11 28.19
N TYR A 19 -15.58 -24.84 28.29
CA TYR A 19 -15.11 -23.95 29.36
C TYR A 19 -16.03 -23.93 30.59
N CYS A 20 -17.35 -24.09 30.40
CA CYS A 20 -18.33 -23.95 31.49
C CYS A 20 -19.02 -25.28 31.86
N ASP A 21 -18.70 -26.37 31.17
CA ASP A 21 -19.35 -27.69 31.28
C ASP A 21 -20.89 -27.65 31.20
N LYS A 22 -21.42 -26.73 30.39
CA LYS A 22 -22.86 -26.50 30.26
C LYS A 22 -23.29 -26.49 28.81
N ASP A 23 -24.54 -26.91 28.58
CA ASP A 23 -25.20 -26.75 27.29
C ASP A 23 -25.91 -25.40 27.19
N ILE A 24 -25.92 -24.81 26.00
CA ILE A 24 -26.70 -23.60 25.73
C ILE A 24 -28.15 -24.03 25.49
N ILE A 25 -29.01 -23.72 26.45
CA ILE A 25 -30.46 -23.90 26.34
C ILE A 25 -31.03 -22.65 25.66
N ASN A 26 -31.92 -22.81 24.67
CA ASN A 26 -32.48 -21.71 23.87
C ASN A 26 -31.43 -20.88 23.12
N ALA A 27 -30.48 -21.55 22.44
CA ALA A 27 -29.34 -20.97 21.69
C ALA A 27 -29.69 -20.08 20.47
N HIS A 28 -30.90 -19.53 20.44
CA HIS A 28 -31.39 -18.58 19.45
C HIS A 28 -31.97 -17.31 20.10
N SER A 29 -31.94 -17.21 21.43
CA SER A 29 -32.23 -15.98 22.14
C SER A 29 -30.95 -15.17 22.29
N ALA A 30 -30.99 -13.89 21.89
CA ALA A 30 -29.87 -12.96 22.04
C ALA A 30 -29.35 -12.91 23.49
N GLU A 31 -30.25 -13.01 24.49
CA GLU A 31 -29.87 -13.03 25.90
C GLU A 31 -29.07 -14.29 26.27
N ALA A 32 -29.46 -15.45 25.76
CA ALA A 32 -28.77 -16.70 26.00
C ALA A 32 -27.35 -16.67 25.41
N ASP A 33 -27.22 -16.13 24.19
CA ASP A 33 -25.93 -15.99 23.51
C ASP A 33 -25.01 -14.98 24.23
N ILE A 34 -25.55 -13.85 24.70
CA ILE A 34 -24.79 -12.86 25.49
C ILE A 34 -24.29 -13.50 26.79
N LYS A 35 -25.16 -14.20 27.53
CA LYS A 35 -24.78 -14.87 28.79
C LYS A 35 -23.74 -15.96 28.57
N ALA A 36 -23.88 -16.76 27.51
CA ALA A 36 -22.92 -17.80 27.16
C ALA A 36 -21.56 -17.18 26.80
N THR A 37 -21.56 -16.14 25.95
CA THR A 37 -20.33 -15.43 25.55
C THR A 37 -19.60 -14.85 26.76
N TYR A 38 -20.33 -14.18 27.65
CA TYR A 38 -19.77 -13.62 28.88
C TYR A 38 -19.13 -14.68 29.77
N LYS A 39 -19.82 -15.79 30.01
CA LYS A 39 -19.30 -16.89 30.84
C LYS A 39 -18.09 -17.57 30.21
N VAL A 40 -18.10 -17.79 28.89
CA VAL A 40 -16.94 -18.33 28.16
C VAL A 40 -15.74 -17.42 28.34
N LEU A 41 -15.90 -16.11 28.16
CA LEU A 41 -14.80 -15.15 28.32
C LEU A 41 -14.19 -15.21 29.73
N LEU A 42 -15.01 -15.22 30.77
CA LEU A 42 -14.52 -15.34 32.15
C LEU A 42 -13.77 -16.64 32.39
N ALA A 43 -14.34 -17.76 31.94
CA ALA A 43 -13.71 -19.08 32.10
C ALA A 43 -12.41 -19.21 31.28
N GLN A 44 -12.29 -18.53 30.13
CA GLN A 44 -11.05 -18.44 29.38
C GLN A 44 -9.98 -17.67 30.16
N ILE A 45 -10.33 -16.53 30.75
CA ILE A 45 -9.41 -15.74 31.57
C ILE A 45 -8.93 -16.58 32.77
N GLU A 46 -9.85 -17.19 33.52
CA GLU A 46 -9.51 -18.01 34.68
C GLU A 46 -8.62 -19.22 34.31
N ARG A 47 -8.94 -19.89 33.20
CA ARG A 47 -8.21 -21.09 32.77
C ARG A 47 -6.80 -20.78 32.26
N TYR A 48 -6.60 -19.64 31.61
CA TYR A 48 -5.34 -19.32 30.95
C TYR A 48 -4.49 -18.23 31.65
N GLN A 49 -4.94 -17.68 32.78
CA GLN A 49 -4.22 -16.62 33.50
C GLN A 49 -2.75 -16.95 33.83
N ASP A 50 -2.46 -18.22 34.09
CA ASP A 50 -1.13 -18.70 34.44
C ASP A 50 -0.43 -19.47 33.32
N THR A 51 -1.09 -19.62 32.16
CA THR A 51 -0.57 -20.38 31.03
C THR A 51 0.47 -19.59 30.26
N GLU A 52 1.64 -20.20 30.06
CA GLU A 52 2.69 -19.67 29.19
C GLU A 52 2.30 -19.84 27.72
N PHE A 53 2.56 -18.80 26.93
CA PHE A 53 2.30 -18.75 25.50
C PHE A 53 3.58 -18.31 24.78
N GLU A 54 4.02 -19.12 23.82
CA GLU A 54 5.13 -18.82 22.92
C GLU A 54 4.58 -18.16 21.64
N ASP A 55 5.06 -16.96 21.32
CA ASP A 55 4.70 -16.28 20.08
C ASP A 55 5.47 -16.83 18.86
N LYS A 56 5.20 -16.28 17.67
CA LYS A 56 5.87 -16.74 16.43
C LYS A 56 7.36 -16.41 16.41
N GLN A 57 7.80 -15.49 17.25
CA GLN A 57 9.19 -15.06 17.40
C GLN A 57 9.92 -15.85 18.50
N GLY A 58 9.24 -16.78 19.19
CA GLY A 58 9.80 -17.61 20.25
C GLY A 58 9.79 -16.94 21.63
N ASN A 59 9.12 -15.79 21.80
CA ASN A 59 9.03 -15.13 23.10
C ASN A 59 7.93 -15.78 23.94
N ILE A 60 8.26 -16.11 25.19
CA ILE A 60 7.33 -16.69 26.14
C ILE A 60 6.71 -15.57 26.98
N SER A 61 5.38 -15.54 27.05
CA SER A 61 4.62 -14.57 27.84
C SER A 61 3.38 -15.20 28.48
N LYS A 62 2.71 -14.46 29.38
CA LYS A 62 1.40 -14.82 29.94
C LYS A 62 0.37 -13.76 29.54
N PRO A 63 -0.18 -13.85 28.32
CA PRO A 63 -0.90 -12.74 27.72
C PRO A 63 -2.39 -12.69 28.12
N VAL A 64 -2.98 -13.80 28.57
CA VAL A 64 -4.39 -13.85 28.99
C VAL A 64 -4.51 -13.32 30.42
N GLN A 65 -4.68 -12.01 30.56
CA GLN A 65 -4.85 -11.36 31.87
C GLN A 65 -6.27 -10.80 31.99
N ASN A 66 -6.77 -10.65 33.22
CA ASN A 66 -8.06 -9.97 33.46
C ASN A 66 -7.92 -8.44 33.32
N ASN A 67 -7.45 -8.00 32.14
CA ASN A 67 -7.20 -6.62 31.80
C ASN A 67 -7.57 -6.41 30.33
N VAL A 68 -8.41 -5.41 30.06
CA VAL A 68 -8.94 -5.15 28.71
C VAL A 68 -7.85 -4.83 27.70
N GLU A 69 -6.83 -4.05 28.09
CA GLU A 69 -5.71 -3.67 27.22
C GLU A 69 -4.83 -4.88 26.86
N ALA A 70 -4.53 -5.72 27.85
CA ALA A 70 -3.75 -6.94 27.65
C ALA A 70 -4.50 -7.92 26.71
N LEU A 71 -5.80 -8.14 26.96
CA LEU A 71 -6.63 -8.97 26.09
C LEU A 71 -6.77 -8.40 24.69
N HIS A 72 -6.90 -7.08 24.55
CA HIS A 72 -6.93 -6.43 23.24
C HIS A 72 -5.64 -6.70 22.49
N THR A 73 -4.49 -6.48 23.11
CA THR A 73 -3.17 -6.71 22.50
C THR A 73 -2.97 -8.17 22.11
N PHE A 74 -3.37 -9.12 22.96
CA PHE A 74 -3.21 -10.55 22.68
C PHE A 74 -4.13 -11.07 21.58
N THR A 75 -5.39 -10.63 21.57
CA THR A 75 -6.39 -11.12 20.60
C THR A 75 -6.27 -10.44 19.24
N ASN A 76 -5.70 -9.24 19.18
CA ASN A 76 -5.56 -8.49 17.95
C ASN A 76 -4.30 -8.92 17.20
N MET A 77 -4.42 -9.97 16.38
CA MET A 77 -3.29 -10.56 15.64
C MET A 77 -2.63 -9.60 14.64
N ASN A 78 -3.35 -8.57 14.20
CA ASN A 78 -2.84 -7.52 13.31
C ASN A 78 -3.12 -6.17 13.97
N LYS A 79 -2.30 -5.15 13.69
CA LYS A 79 -2.62 -3.75 14.05
C LYS A 79 -3.41 -3.11 12.90
N PRO A 80 -4.76 -3.16 12.85
CA PRO A 80 -5.52 -2.61 11.74
C PRO A 80 -5.38 -1.07 11.68
N VAL A 81 -5.14 -0.55 10.47
CA VAL A 81 -5.25 0.88 10.18
C VAL A 81 -6.72 1.25 9.94
N ASP A 82 -7.47 0.33 9.33
CA ASP A 82 -8.90 0.46 9.06
C ASP A 82 -9.71 -0.73 9.61
N PHE A 83 -10.98 -0.52 9.96
CA PHE A 83 -11.84 -1.55 10.56
C PHE A 83 -12.07 -2.78 9.68
N ALA A 84 -11.91 -2.67 8.35
CA ALA A 84 -12.04 -3.82 7.46
C ALA A 84 -10.73 -4.59 7.28
N GLY A 85 -9.65 -4.16 7.94
CA GLY A 85 -8.34 -4.81 7.91
C GLY A 85 -7.72 -4.85 6.52
N ARG A 86 -8.04 -3.87 5.65
CA ARG A 86 -7.49 -3.73 4.30
C ARG A 86 -6.10 -3.09 4.34
N MET A 87 -5.83 -2.29 5.34
CA MET A 87 -4.53 -1.73 5.70
C MET A 87 -4.22 -2.07 7.16
N VAL A 88 -2.96 -2.42 7.43
CA VAL A 88 -2.45 -2.79 8.75
C VAL A 88 -1.11 -2.12 8.97
N PHE A 89 -0.75 -1.82 10.21
CA PHE A 89 0.60 -1.40 10.55
C PHE A 89 1.54 -2.61 10.54
N ASN A 90 2.73 -2.44 9.98
CA ASN A 90 3.83 -3.39 10.15
C ASN A 90 4.55 -3.16 11.51
N GLU A 91 5.65 -3.88 11.73
CA GLU A 91 6.46 -3.76 12.96
C GLU A 91 7.14 -2.39 13.09
N GLU A 92 7.36 -1.69 11.97
CA GLU A 92 7.91 -0.32 11.91
C GLU A 92 6.81 0.77 12.01
N ASP A 93 5.59 0.40 12.41
CA ASP A 93 4.40 1.26 12.47
C ASP A 93 4.09 2.01 11.14
N GLN A 94 4.39 1.38 10.00
CA GLN A 94 4.06 1.88 8.66
C GLN A 94 2.78 1.23 8.14
N GLU A 95 1.89 2.01 7.53
CA GLU A 95 0.66 1.49 6.92
C GLU A 95 1.00 0.62 5.70
N CYS A 96 0.56 -0.63 5.72
CA CYS A 96 0.76 -1.64 4.68
C CYS A 96 -0.57 -2.19 4.18
N PHE A 97 -0.66 -2.53 2.90
CA PHE A 97 -1.82 -3.26 2.40
C PHE A 97 -1.84 -4.70 2.92
N ASN A 98 -3.01 -5.17 3.36
CA ASN A 98 -3.18 -6.52 3.88
C ASN A 98 -3.93 -7.45 2.89
N PHE A 99 -4.11 -7.03 1.65
CA PHE A 99 -4.86 -7.76 0.63
C PHE A 99 -4.35 -7.48 -0.79
N GLY A 100 -4.82 -8.28 -1.75
CA GLY A 100 -4.57 -8.08 -3.17
C GLY A 100 -3.10 -8.27 -3.58
N LYS A 101 -2.77 -7.81 -4.79
CA LYS A 101 -1.42 -7.95 -5.40
C LYS A 101 -0.32 -7.22 -4.63
N HIS A 102 -0.67 -6.24 -3.81
CA HIS A 102 0.26 -5.42 -3.03
C HIS A 102 0.28 -5.78 -1.55
N LYS A 103 -0.24 -6.95 -1.16
CA LYS A 103 -0.21 -7.41 0.24
C LYS A 103 1.22 -7.40 0.79
N GLY A 104 1.40 -6.82 1.97
CA GLY A 104 2.66 -6.71 2.69
C GLY A 104 3.52 -5.51 2.28
N LYS A 105 3.16 -4.77 1.22
CA LYS A 105 3.87 -3.54 0.83
C LYS A 105 3.30 -2.34 1.57
N THR A 106 4.15 -1.37 1.87
CA THR A 106 3.69 -0.10 2.46
C THR A 106 2.82 0.65 1.46
N VAL A 107 1.84 1.38 1.98
CA VAL A 107 0.90 2.18 1.17
C VAL A 107 1.66 3.26 0.39
N GLU A 108 2.65 3.91 1.01
CA GLU A 108 3.49 4.92 0.35
C GLU A 108 4.31 4.32 -0.81
N GLN A 109 4.95 3.15 -0.64
CA GLN A 109 5.67 2.49 -1.74
C GLN A 109 4.77 2.15 -2.92
N VAL A 110 3.53 1.74 -2.66
CA VAL A 110 2.57 1.47 -3.74
C VAL A 110 2.17 2.75 -4.46
N PHE A 111 2.04 3.88 -3.75
CA PHE A 111 1.79 5.17 -4.40
C PHE A 111 2.97 5.64 -5.25
N ASP A 112 4.21 5.32 -4.87
CA ASP A 112 5.38 5.62 -5.70
C ASP A 112 5.43 4.78 -6.99
N ILE A 113 5.11 3.47 -6.89
CA ILE A 113 5.20 2.53 -8.01
C ILE A 113 3.96 2.60 -8.92
N GLU A 114 2.77 2.71 -8.33
CA GLU A 114 1.47 2.66 -9.02
C GLU A 114 0.49 3.67 -8.39
N PRO A 115 0.66 4.98 -8.61
CA PRO A 115 -0.23 6.01 -8.06
C PRO A 115 -1.72 5.82 -8.43
N SER A 116 -2.00 5.19 -9.58
CA SER A 116 -3.36 4.87 -10.03
C SER A 116 -4.10 3.92 -9.08
N TYR A 117 -3.38 3.18 -8.24
CA TYR A 117 -3.98 2.27 -7.25
C TYR A 117 -4.86 3.01 -6.25
N TYR A 118 -4.51 4.26 -5.91
CA TYR A 118 -5.35 5.13 -5.08
C TYR A 118 -6.72 5.37 -5.71
N ALA A 119 -6.76 5.76 -6.98
CA ALA A 119 -8.01 6.03 -7.69
C ALA A 119 -8.87 4.76 -7.81
N TRP A 120 -8.24 3.63 -8.12
CA TRP A 120 -8.91 2.32 -8.15
C TRP A 120 -9.57 1.99 -6.80
N MET A 121 -8.87 2.15 -5.68
CA MET A 121 -9.46 1.91 -4.36
C MET A 121 -10.55 2.92 -3.97
N LYS A 122 -10.40 4.20 -4.33
CA LYS A 122 -11.41 5.22 -4.02
C LYS A 122 -12.72 4.99 -4.79
N GLN A 123 -12.62 4.53 -6.04
CA GLN A 123 -13.78 4.21 -6.88
C GLN A 123 -14.36 2.82 -6.59
N GLY A 124 -13.51 1.88 -6.17
CA GLY A 124 -13.92 0.51 -5.84
C GLY A 124 -14.86 0.42 -4.65
N ASP A 125 -15.44 -0.78 -4.46
CA ASP A 125 -16.34 -1.07 -3.35
C ASP A 125 -15.55 -1.37 -2.06
N PHE A 126 -15.19 -0.30 -1.36
CA PHE A 126 -14.51 -0.35 -0.07
C PHE A 126 -15.27 0.47 0.97
N PRO A 127 -15.27 0.06 2.25
CA PRO A 127 -15.88 0.83 3.33
C PRO A 127 -15.37 2.26 3.38
N LEU A 128 -16.26 3.19 3.73
CA LEU A 128 -15.94 4.63 3.79
C LEU A 128 -14.74 4.93 4.68
N TYR A 129 -14.61 4.21 5.80
CA TYR A 129 -13.48 4.38 6.71
C TYR A 129 -12.14 3.97 6.08
N THR A 130 -12.10 2.86 5.34
CA THR A 130 -10.92 2.43 4.57
C THR A 130 -10.55 3.52 3.54
N LYS A 131 -11.53 4.04 2.81
CA LYS A 131 -11.31 5.12 1.82
C LYS A 131 -10.83 6.42 2.48
N LYS A 132 -11.29 6.73 3.70
CA LYS A 132 -10.83 7.88 4.48
C LYS A 132 -9.36 7.72 4.87
N LYS A 133 -9.01 6.59 5.48
CA LYS A 133 -7.63 6.28 5.86
C LYS A 133 -6.67 6.28 4.69
N LEU A 134 -7.09 5.73 3.55
CA LEU A 134 -6.30 5.76 2.32
C LEU A 134 -6.02 7.20 1.86
N THR A 135 -7.00 8.09 1.97
CA THR A 135 -6.83 9.52 1.61
C THR A 135 -5.91 10.25 2.58
N GLU A 136 -5.99 9.98 3.88
CA GLU A 136 -5.07 10.55 4.87
C GLU A 136 -3.60 10.23 4.51
N VAL A 137 -3.31 8.98 4.15
CA VAL A 137 -1.97 8.55 3.72
C VAL A 137 -1.58 9.20 2.39
N TRP A 138 -2.50 9.26 1.42
CA TRP A 138 -2.27 9.88 0.11
C TRP A 138 -1.91 11.38 0.21
N GLU A 139 -2.61 12.12 1.06
CA GLU A 139 -2.33 13.54 1.31
C GLU A 139 -0.96 13.73 1.97
N ARG A 140 -0.63 12.90 2.96
CA ARG A 140 0.68 12.93 3.64
C ARG A 140 1.81 12.64 2.65
N TRP A 141 1.65 11.61 1.82
CA TRP A 141 2.60 11.23 0.78
C TRP A 141 2.81 12.35 -0.25
N ASN A 142 1.74 12.99 -0.74
CA ASN A 142 1.86 14.11 -1.69
C ASN A 142 2.59 15.32 -1.08
N LYS A 143 2.29 15.68 0.17
CA LYS A 143 2.99 16.77 0.86
C LYS A 143 4.50 16.50 0.97
N LYS A 144 4.87 15.28 1.35
CA LYS A 144 6.28 14.83 1.43
C LYS A 144 6.98 14.94 0.07
N LYS A 145 6.31 14.52 -1.00
CA LYS A 145 6.84 14.59 -2.37
C LYS A 145 7.05 16.02 -2.87
N GLU A 146 6.10 16.92 -2.60
CA GLU A 146 6.24 18.33 -2.98
C GLU A 146 7.34 19.04 -2.18
N ALA A 147 7.48 18.74 -0.89
CA ALA A 147 8.58 19.26 -0.06
C ALA A 147 9.95 18.84 -0.60
N LEU A 148 10.15 17.55 -0.89
CA LEU A 148 11.40 17.04 -1.48
C LEU A 148 11.74 17.70 -2.83
N LYS A 149 10.72 17.98 -3.65
CA LYS A 149 10.88 18.67 -4.92
C LYS A 149 11.26 20.14 -4.74
N GLN A 150 10.74 20.80 -3.71
CA GLN A 150 11.08 22.16 -3.37
C GLN A 150 12.51 22.28 -2.83
N GLU A 151 12.90 21.41 -1.90
CA GLU A 151 14.27 21.33 -1.38
C GLU A 151 15.29 21.10 -2.50
N LYS A 152 15.01 20.18 -3.42
CA LYS A 152 15.88 19.91 -4.56
C LYS A 152 16.05 21.14 -5.47
N ARG A 153 14.98 21.89 -5.71
CA ARG A 153 15.01 23.15 -6.49
C ARG A 153 15.80 24.25 -5.78
N GLU A 154 15.76 24.28 -4.45
CA GLU A 154 16.50 25.26 -3.64
C GLU A 154 18.00 24.93 -3.63
N GLN A 155 18.37 23.66 -3.46
CA GLN A 155 19.76 23.18 -3.55
C GLN A 155 20.38 23.40 -4.93
N GLU A 156 19.63 23.17 -6.00
CA GLU A 156 20.08 23.45 -7.39
C GLU A 156 20.31 24.96 -7.63
N LYS A 157 19.54 25.84 -7.00
CA LYS A 157 19.73 27.30 -7.08
C LYS A 157 20.94 27.77 -6.29
N GLU A 158 21.23 27.17 -5.14
CA GLU A 158 22.41 27.50 -4.32
C GLU A 158 23.72 27.05 -4.97
N GLN A 159 23.75 25.88 -5.61
CA GLN A 159 24.94 25.39 -6.33
C GLN A 159 25.17 26.11 -7.67
N GLY A 160 24.11 26.63 -8.31
CA GLY A 160 24.22 27.41 -9.56
C GLY A 160 24.80 28.82 -9.41
N ASN A 161 25.00 29.33 -8.18
CA ASN A 161 25.43 30.71 -7.92
C ASN A 161 26.94 30.87 -7.65
N GLN A 162 27.75 29.82 -7.86
CA GLN A 162 29.22 29.88 -7.78
C GLN A 162 29.86 29.71 -9.18
N VAL A 163 29.74 30.72 -10.02
CA VAL A 163 30.62 30.88 -11.20
C VAL A 163 31.18 32.31 -11.17
N PRO A 164 32.49 32.53 -10.98
CA PRO A 164 33.06 33.87 -11.08
C PRO A 164 32.99 34.35 -12.54
N LYS A 165 32.43 35.54 -12.76
CA LYS A 165 32.43 36.21 -14.07
C LYS A 165 33.87 36.40 -14.58
N PRO A 166 34.19 36.04 -15.83
CA PRO A 166 35.44 36.46 -16.44
C PRO A 166 35.38 37.97 -16.72
N VAL A 167 36.36 38.71 -16.20
CA VAL A 167 36.56 40.14 -16.47
C VAL A 167 36.96 40.31 -17.94
N HIS A 168 36.13 40.98 -18.73
CA HIS A 168 36.40 41.28 -20.14
C HIS A 168 37.20 42.59 -20.22
N GLN A 169 38.47 42.53 -20.64
CA GLN A 169 39.24 43.72 -21.05
C GLN A 169 38.92 44.06 -22.52
N PRO A 170 38.82 45.34 -22.89
CA PRO A 170 38.53 45.74 -24.27
C PRO A 170 39.77 45.54 -25.19
N PRO A 171 39.60 45.05 -26.43
CA PRO A 171 40.72 44.85 -27.35
C PRO A 171 41.08 46.14 -28.10
N THR A 172 42.38 46.43 -28.19
CA THR A 172 42.99 47.44 -29.08
C THR A 172 43.01 46.98 -30.55
N PRO A 173 42.93 47.91 -31.54
CA PRO A 173 42.88 47.56 -32.95
C PRO A 173 44.28 47.35 -33.56
N GLN A 174 44.48 46.23 -34.26
CA GLN A 174 45.62 46.04 -35.18
C GLN A 174 45.15 45.53 -36.55
N VAL A 175 45.86 45.98 -37.57
CA VAL A 175 45.51 46.02 -39.00
C VAL A 175 46.25 44.91 -39.78
N ASN A 176 45.48 44.09 -40.52
CA ASN A 176 45.77 43.34 -41.78
C ASN A 176 47.00 42.37 -41.87
N PRO A 177 47.13 41.49 -42.90
CA PRO A 177 46.33 41.35 -44.13
C PRO A 177 45.83 39.92 -44.49
N SER A 178 44.88 39.96 -45.41
CA SER A 178 44.17 38.94 -46.19
C SER A 178 44.98 37.75 -46.74
N LYS A 179 44.39 36.55 -46.70
CA LYS A 179 44.65 35.42 -47.62
C LYS A 179 43.37 34.61 -47.88
N PRO A 180 43.27 33.89 -49.01
CA PRO A 180 42.04 33.77 -49.80
C PRO A 180 41.12 32.62 -49.41
N VAL A 181 39.85 32.81 -49.76
CA VAL A 181 38.69 31.94 -49.60
C VAL A 181 38.83 30.66 -50.44
N GLN A 182 38.65 29.50 -49.82
CA GLN A 182 38.26 28.25 -50.51
C GLN A 182 36.90 27.79 -50.00
N THR A 183 35.92 27.82 -50.88
CA THR A 183 34.56 27.31 -50.69
C THR A 183 34.51 25.81 -50.98
N GLN A 184 33.97 25.03 -50.04
CA GLN A 184 33.48 23.66 -50.28
C GLN A 184 32.03 23.58 -49.74
N PRO A 185 31.07 23.03 -50.51
CA PRO A 185 29.65 23.10 -50.20
C PRO A 185 29.17 22.08 -49.16
N ARG A 186 28.14 22.49 -48.41
CA ARG A 186 27.47 21.74 -47.34
C ARG A 186 26.51 20.68 -47.90
N PRO A 187 26.47 19.43 -47.40
CA PRO A 187 25.38 18.51 -47.69
C PRO A 187 24.12 18.84 -46.86
N GLN A 188 22.98 18.90 -47.53
CA GLN A 188 21.64 19.08 -46.96
C GLN A 188 21.14 17.75 -46.37
N PHE A 189 20.62 17.76 -45.14
CA PHE A 189 19.86 16.63 -44.58
C PHE A 189 18.37 16.82 -44.82
N ALA A 190 17.77 15.85 -45.52
CA ALA A 190 16.34 15.79 -45.85
C ALA A 190 15.48 15.38 -44.64
N GLY A 191 14.34 16.05 -44.48
CA GLY A 191 13.36 15.78 -43.41
C GLY A 191 12.63 14.44 -43.59
N LYS A 192 12.39 13.74 -42.48
CA LYS A 192 11.56 12.53 -42.41
C LYS A 192 10.08 12.88 -42.63
N LYS A 193 9.43 12.14 -43.53
CA LYS A 193 7.98 12.20 -43.80
C LYS A 193 7.18 11.51 -42.68
N GLU A 194 6.13 12.18 -42.22
CA GLU A 194 5.06 11.63 -41.38
C GLU A 194 4.18 10.65 -42.19
N SER A 195 3.79 9.53 -41.60
CA SER A 195 2.83 8.58 -42.18
C SER A 195 1.40 8.88 -41.71
N LYS A 196 0.47 9.03 -42.67
CA LYS A 196 -0.98 9.22 -42.45
C LYS A 196 -1.67 7.93 -41.96
N PRO A 197 -2.81 8.03 -41.24
CA PRO A 197 -3.54 6.86 -40.74
C PRO A 197 -4.23 6.11 -41.89
N VAL A 198 -4.20 4.78 -41.83
CA VAL A 198 -4.84 3.89 -42.82
C VAL A 198 -6.21 3.48 -42.27
N ASP A 199 -7.25 3.67 -43.07
CA ASP A 199 -8.63 3.27 -42.74
C ASP A 199 -8.74 1.74 -42.63
N VAL A 200 -9.44 1.28 -41.58
CA VAL A 200 -9.65 -0.14 -41.28
C VAL A 200 -10.64 -0.73 -42.29
N THR A 201 -10.18 -1.66 -43.12
CA THR A 201 -11.04 -2.38 -44.06
C THR A 201 -11.77 -3.55 -43.38
N THR A 202 -12.96 -3.87 -43.89
CA THR A 202 -13.91 -4.88 -43.39
C THR A 202 -13.27 -6.26 -43.14
N ASP A 203 -12.23 -6.60 -43.90
CA ASP A 203 -11.49 -7.86 -43.83
C ASP A 203 -10.69 -8.01 -42.52
N MET A 204 -10.24 -6.90 -41.92
CA MET A 204 -9.56 -6.93 -40.61
C MET A 204 -10.51 -7.21 -39.44
N LEU A 205 -11.80 -6.85 -39.56
CA LEU A 205 -12.80 -7.13 -38.51
C LEU A 205 -13.19 -8.61 -38.49
N GLU A 206 -13.22 -9.28 -39.64
CA GLU A 206 -13.53 -10.71 -39.72
C GLU A 206 -12.42 -11.58 -39.10
N GLN A 207 -11.15 -11.20 -39.30
CA GLN A 207 -10.03 -11.91 -38.68
C GLN A 207 -10.01 -11.79 -37.15
N LEU A 208 -10.48 -10.67 -36.58
CA LEU A 208 -10.61 -10.51 -35.13
C LEU A 208 -11.77 -11.34 -34.56
N LYS A 209 -12.88 -11.46 -35.30
CA LYS A 209 -14.05 -12.25 -34.88
C LYS A 209 -13.75 -13.75 -34.84
N MET A 210 -12.94 -14.26 -35.78
CA MET A 210 -12.50 -15.66 -35.75
C MET A 210 -11.50 -15.97 -34.64
N LYS A 211 -10.73 -14.96 -34.18
CA LYS A 211 -9.68 -15.16 -33.17
C LYS A 211 -10.19 -15.07 -31.73
N PHE A 212 -11.33 -14.41 -31.50
CA PHE A 212 -11.86 -14.15 -30.15
C PHE A 212 -13.33 -14.54 -29.95
N GLY A 213 -14.00 -15.12 -30.95
CA GLY A 213 -15.35 -15.64 -30.81
C GLY A 213 -15.37 -16.97 -30.04
N LYS A 214 -15.79 -16.92 -28.78
CA LYS A 214 -16.46 -18.03 -28.08
C LYS A 214 -17.96 -17.82 -28.19
#